data_AF-A0A9P6SFI1-F1
#
_entry.id   AF-A0A9P6SFI1-F1
#
_cell.length_a   1.000
_cell.length_b   1.000
_cell.length_c   1.000
_cell.angle_alpha   90.00
_cell.angle_beta   90.00
_cell.angle_gamma   90.00
#
_symmetry.space_group_name_H-M   'P 1'
#
loop_
_entity.id
_entity.type
_entity.pdbx_description
1 polymer ?
#
loop_
_entity_poly.entity_id
_entity_poly.type
_entity_poly.pdbx_seq_one_letter_code
_entity_poly.pdbx_strand_id
1 'polypeptide(L)'
;MTTITDVGDVDGWIQHLMQCKQLPEADVKRLCEKAREILMEESNVQPVRCPVTVCGDIHGQFHDLMELFRIGGNSPDTNYLFMGDYVDRGYYSVETDRVTILRGNHESRQITQVYGFYDECLRKYGNANIWKTFTDLFDYLPLTALIEDQGYNWCQDRNVVTIFSAPNYCYRCGNQAAIMEIDEHLKYTFLQFDPAPRRGEPHVSRHVPDYFL
;
A
#
# COMPACT_ATOMS: atom_id res chain seq x y z
N MET A 1 28.60 19.98 -9.23
CA MET A 1 28.47 18.58 -9.71
C MET A 1 27.98 17.76 -8.55
N THR A 2 26.67 17.56 -8.44
CA THR A 2 26.07 16.82 -7.32
C THR A 2 26.25 15.33 -7.62
N THR A 3 27.08 14.67 -6.81
CA THR A 3 27.36 13.24 -6.90
C THR A 3 26.06 12.47 -6.66
N ILE A 4 25.63 11.68 -7.65
CA ILE A 4 24.54 10.71 -7.53
C ILE A 4 25.09 9.60 -6.62
N THR A 5 24.76 9.64 -5.34
CA THR A 5 25.05 8.55 -4.42
C THR A 5 24.07 7.42 -4.72
N ASP A 6 24.56 6.35 -5.36
CA ASP A 6 23.88 5.05 -5.42
C ASP A 6 23.49 4.66 -4.00
N VAL A 7 22.20 4.45 -3.76
CA VAL A 7 21.66 4.19 -2.41
C VAL A 7 21.90 2.72 -2.00
N GLY A 8 22.49 1.90 -2.87
CA GLY A 8 22.99 0.57 -2.54
C GLY A 8 22.02 -0.56 -2.90
N ASP A 9 21.76 -1.45 -1.94
CA ASP A 9 20.82 -2.57 -2.02
C ASP A 9 19.43 -2.19 -1.49
N VAL A 10 18.52 -3.16 -1.38
CA VAL A 10 17.14 -2.86 -1.03
C VAL A 10 16.99 -2.38 0.42
N ASP A 11 17.82 -2.86 1.34
CA ASP A 11 17.83 -2.37 2.73
C ASP A 11 18.24 -0.89 2.78
N GLY A 12 19.22 -0.50 1.97
CA GLY A 12 19.58 0.91 1.77
C GLY A 12 18.41 1.73 1.22
N TRP A 13 17.68 1.22 0.23
CA TRP A 13 16.51 1.89 -0.34
C TRP A 13 15.41 2.07 0.71
N ILE A 14 15.10 1.03 1.49
CA ILE A 14 14.15 1.08 2.60
C ILE A 14 14.52 2.19 3.59
N GLN A 15 15.76 2.20 4.09
CA GLN A 15 16.21 3.19 5.06
C GLN A 15 16.15 4.62 4.50
N HIS A 16 16.40 4.79 3.21
CA HIS A 16 16.29 6.08 2.55
C HIS A 16 14.83 6.56 2.49
N LEU A 17 13.93 5.66 2.08
CA LEU A 17 12.49 5.93 1.99
C LEU A 17 11.87 6.20 3.38
N MET A 18 12.38 5.56 4.45
CA MET A 18 12.08 5.85 5.87
C MET A 18 12.27 7.29 6.29
N GLN A 19 13.22 7.98 5.67
CA GLN A 19 13.46 9.39 5.94
C GLN A 19 12.52 10.30 5.13
N CYS A 20 11.48 9.73 4.50
CA CYS A 20 10.59 10.39 3.56
C CYS A 20 11.35 11.02 2.37
N LYS A 21 12.46 10.40 1.95
CA LYS A 21 13.27 10.83 0.81
C LYS A 21 13.00 9.94 -0.39
N GLN A 22 12.89 10.53 -1.57
CA GLN A 22 12.68 9.80 -2.82
C GLN A 22 13.98 9.16 -3.31
N LEU A 23 13.88 7.98 -3.91
CA LEU A 23 15.04 7.33 -4.54
C LEU A 23 15.46 8.05 -5.84
N PRO A 24 16.73 7.93 -6.26
CA PRO A 24 17.16 8.34 -7.59
C PRO A 24 16.42 7.58 -8.70
N GLU A 25 16.27 8.19 -9.88
CA GLU A 25 15.53 7.59 -11.01
C GLU A 25 16.09 6.20 -11.40
N ALA A 26 17.41 6.01 -11.34
CA ALA A 26 18.05 4.73 -11.64
C ALA A 26 17.65 3.63 -10.64
N ASP A 27 17.56 3.96 -9.35
CA ASP A 27 17.21 3.00 -8.30
C ASP A 27 15.72 2.65 -8.33
N VAL A 28 14.84 3.61 -8.69
CA VAL A 28 13.42 3.31 -8.92
C VAL A 28 13.24 2.31 -10.07
N LYS A 29 13.99 2.47 -11.16
CA LYS A 29 13.96 1.52 -12.28
C LYS A 29 14.42 0.13 -11.86
N ARG A 30 15.55 0.03 -11.14
CA ARG A 30 16.06 -1.23 -10.59
C ARG A 30 15.07 -1.90 -9.64
N LEU A 31 14.42 -1.12 -8.78
CA LEU A 31 13.37 -1.59 -7.87
C LEU A 31 12.19 -2.18 -8.65
N CYS A 32 11.68 -1.46 -9.64
CA CYS A 32 10.54 -1.92 -10.44
C CYS A 32 10.88 -3.15 -11.28
N GLU A 33 12.11 -3.26 -11.79
CA GLU A 33 12.57 -4.46 -12.50
C GLU A 33 12.59 -5.68 -11.60
N LYS A 34 13.13 -5.56 -10.37
CA LYS A 34 13.13 -6.62 -9.36
C LYS A 34 11.71 -7.03 -8.96
N ALA A 35 10.83 -6.06 -8.73
CA ALA A 35 9.43 -6.32 -8.40
C ALA A 35 8.72 -7.04 -9.54
N ARG A 36 8.95 -6.62 -10.79
CA ARG A 36 8.38 -7.28 -11.98
C ARG A 36 8.80 -8.74 -12.07
N GLU A 37 10.07 -9.05 -11.82
CA GLU A 37 10.58 -10.44 -11.83
C GLU A 37 9.83 -11.35 -10.85
N ILE A 38 9.42 -10.82 -9.69
CA ILE A 38 8.64 -11.56 -8.69
C ILE A 38 7.18 -11.67 -9.14
N LEU A 39 6.55 -10.53 -9.45
CA LEU A 39 5.11 -10.46 -9.77
C LEU A 39 4.74 -11.21 -11.05
N MET A 40 5.67 -11.37 -12.00
CA MET A 40 5.45 -12.17 -13.21
C MET A 40 5.23 -13.65 -12.93
N GLU A 41 5.74 -14.16 -11.80
CA GLU A 41 5.59 -15.55 -11.39
C GLU A 41 4.36 -15.75 -10.47
N GLU A 42 3.72 -14.67 -10.02
CA GLU A 42 2.54 -14.71 -9.17
C GLU A 42 1.25 -15.00 -9.96
N SER A 43 0.29 -15.62 -9.29
CA SER A 43 -1.02 -15.92 -9.88
C SER A 43 -1.94 -14.70 -9.80
N ASN A 44 -2.84 -14.54 -10.78
CA ASN A 44 -3.91 -13.54 -10.70
C ASN A 44 -4.80 -13.71 -9.46
N VAL A 45 -4.89 -14.95 -8.94
CA VAL A 45 -5.47 -15.30 -7.64
C VAL A 45 -4.33 -15.79 -6.77
N GLN A 46 -3.77 -14.90 -5.95
CA GLN A 46 -2.59 -15.20 -5.15
C GLN A 46 -2.98 -15.90 -3.85
N PRO A 47 -2.51 -17.13 -3.57
CA PRO A 47 -2.77 -17.79 -2.30
C PRO A 47 -1.97 -17.10 -1.19
N VAL A 48 -2.61 -16.81 -0.06
CA VAL A 48 -2.01 -16.15 1.10
C VAL A 48 -2.21 -17.02 2.33
N ARG A 49 -1.14 -17.29 3.07
CA ARG A 49 -1.17 -18.10 4.28
C ARG A 49 -1.41 -17.23 5.52
N CYS A 50 -2.14 -17.78 6.48
CA CYS A 50 -2.28 -17.20 7.80
C CYS A 50 -1.06 -17.51 8.70
N PRO A 51 -0.80 -16.69 9.75
CA PRO A 51 -1.54 -15.48 10.12
C PRO A 51 -1.27 -14.33 9.14
N VAL A 52 -2.23 -13.43 8.91
CA VAL A 52 -2.06 -12.30 7.98
C VAL A 52 -2.86 -11.08 8.42
N THR A 53 -2.28 -9.90 8.19
CA THR A 53 -2.91 -8.60 8.40
C THR A 53 -3.37 -8.02 7.06
N VAL A 54 -4.68 -7.91 6.87
CA VAL A 54 -5.31 -7.39 5.65
C VAL A 54 -5.49 -5.88 5.76
N CYS A 55 -5.00 -5.17 4.76
CA CYS A 55 -5.00 -3.71 4.64
C CYS A 55 -5.75 -3.28 3.38
N GLY A 56 -6.62 -2.29 3.51
CA GLY A 56 -7.30 -1.63 2.39
C GLY A 56 -6.52 -0.43 1.87
N ASP A 57 -7.24 0.57 1.37
CA ASP A 57 -6.71 1.72 0.64
C ASP A 57 -5.69 2.53 1.47
N ILE A 58 -4.61 2.97 0.81
CA ILE A 58 -3.52 3.75 1.44
C ILE A 58 -3.46 5.19 0.93
N HIS A 59 -3.63 5.41 -0.38
CA HIS A 59 -3.84 6.75 -1.00
C HIS A 59 -2.89 7.87 -0.55
N GLY A 60 -1.62 7.59 -0.34
CA GLY A 60 -0.65 8.67 -0.19
C GLY A 60 -0.38 9.13 1.19
N GLN A 61 -0.91 8.39 2.13
CA GLN A 61 -0.86 8.71 3.52
C GLN A 61 0.35 8.03 4.15
N PHE A 62 1.55 8.40 3.71
CA PHE A 62 2.80 7.76 4.17
C PHE A 62 2.93 7.74 5.69
N HIS A 63 2.59 8.83 6.38
CA HIS A 63 2.62 8.88 7.85
C HIS A 63 1.58 7.97 8.51
N ASP A 64 0.43 7.77 7.85
CA ASP A 64 -0.63 6.91 8.35
C ASP A 64 -0.30 5.42 8.05
N LEU A 65 0.44 5.14 6.98
CA LEU A 65 1.04 3.82 6.73
C LEU A 65 2.11 3.48 7.78
N MET A 66 2.91 4.46 8.23
CA MET A 66 3.83 4.25 9.35
C MET A 66 3.09 3.92 10.65
N GLU A 67 1.92 4.53 10.86
CA GLU A 67 1.06 4.25 12.00
C GLU A 67 0.43 2.84 11.88
N LEU A 68 0.02 2.43 10.68
CA LEU A 68 -0.45 1.08 10.38
C LEU A 68 0.59 0.03 10.81
N PHE A 69 1.87 0.19 10.44
CA PHE A 69 2.93 -0.72 10.89
C PHE A 69 3.19 -0.66 12.39
N ARG A 70 3.00 0.50 13.02
CA ARG A 70 3.10 0.64 14.48
C ARG A 70 2.03 -0.17 15.21
N ILE A 71 0.87 -0.35 14.59
CA ILE A 71 -0.28 -1.06 15.17
C ILE A 71 -0.27 -2.55 14.83
N GLY A 72 -0.12 -2.91 13.55
CA GLY A 72 -0.14 -4.30 13.08
C GLY A 72 1.20 -5.03 13.26
N GLY A 73 2.27 -4.32 13.64
CA GLY A 73 3.62 -4.87 13.74
C GLY A 73 4.41 -4.73 12.44
N ASN A 74 5.73 -4.81 12.53
CA ASN A 74 6.60 -4.61 11.37
C ASN A 74 6.71 -5.88 10.53
N SER A 75 6.83 -5.71 9.22
CA SER A 75 7.40 -6.75 8.34
C SER A 75 8.91 -6.87 8.62
N PRO A 76 9.52 -8.08 8.63
CA PRO A 76 8.97 -9.39 8.23
C PRO A 76 8.24 -10.17 9.34
N ASP A 77 8.16 -9.66 10.57
CA ASP A 77 7.57 -10.39 11.69
C ASP A 77 6.06 -10.64 11.50
N THR A 78 5.35 -9.67 10.92
CA THR A 78 3.93 -9.75 10.54
C THR A 78 3.76 -9.93 9.04
N ASN A 79 2.90 -10.88 8.61
CA ASN A 79 2.50 -11.02 7.20
C ASN A 79 1.42 -10.01 6.84
N TYR A 80 1.51 -9.43 5.64
CA TYR A 80 0.56 -8.42 5.16
C TYR A 80 -0.05 -8.81 3.81
N LEU A 81 -1.35 -8.54 3.67
CA LEU A 81 -2.06 -8.50 2.40
C LEU A 81 -2.60 -7.10 2.20
N PHE A 82 -2.11 -6.38 1.19
CA PHE A 82 -2.69 -5.10 0.80
C PHE A 82 -3.58 -5.25 -0.43
N MET A 83 -4.74 -4.59 -0.43
CA MET A 83 -5.80 -4.78 -1.42
C MET A 83 -5.80 -3.78 -2.59
N GLY A 84 -4.74 -2.98 -2.75
CA GLY A 84 -4.64 -1.98 -3.83
C GLY A 84 -4.70 -0.54 -3.35
N ASP A 85 -4.72 0.39 -4.30
CA ASP A 85 -4.78 1.85 -4.08
C ASP A 85 -3.61 2.35 -3.21
N TYR A 86 -2.40 1.98 -3.65
CA TYR A 86 -1.09 2.32 -3.08
C TYR A 86 -0.51 3.60 -3.62
N VAL A 87 -0.81 3.90 -4.88
CA VAL A 87 -0.32 5.13 -5.49
C VAL A 87 -1.10 6.30 -4.96
N ASP A 88 -0.41 7.42 -4.98
CA ASP A 88 -0.36 8.31 -3.84
C ASP A 88 0.42 7.61 -2.69
N ARG A 89 1.63 8.13 -2.39
CA ARG A 89 2.58 7.95 -1.23
C ARG A 89 2.42 6.85 -0.12
N GLY A 90 3.34 5.87 -0.08
CA GLY A 90 3.87 5.25 1.17
C GLY A 90 4.54 3.84 1.04
N TYR A 91 5.47 3.45 1.97
CA TYR A 91 6.57 2.44 1.86
C TYR A 91 6.54 1.17 2.79
N TYR A 92 7.07 -0.01 2.35
CA TYR A 92 8.23 -0.85 2.85
C TYR A 92 8.23 -2.29 2.26
N SER A 93 9.29 -2.70 1.54
CA SER A 93 9.49 -4.08 1.05
C SER A 93 10.97 -4.47 1.05
N VAL A 94 11.40 -5.38 1.93
CA VAL A 94 12.30 -6.48 1.57
C VAL A 94 12.27 -7.58 2.62
N GLU A 95 11.46 -8.56 2.27
CA GLU A 95 11.51 -10.01 2.50
C GLU A 95 10.10 -10.47 2.07
N THR A 96 9.80 -10.26 0.79
CA THR A 96 8.46 -10.38 0.18
C THR A 96 8.05 -11.83 -0.05
N ASP A 97 8.32 -12.71 0.90
CA ASP A 97 7.54 -13.94 1.04
C ASP A 97 6.30 -13.69 1.92
N ARG A 98 6.28 -12.54 2.63
CA ARG A 98 5.30 -12.21 3.68
C ARG A 98 4.42 -11.01 3.37
N VAL A 99 4.60 -10.34 2.24
CA VAL A 99 3.78 -9.19 1.82
C VAL A 99 3.20 -9.46 0.44
N THR A 100 1.87 -9.51 0.35
CA THR A 100 1.13 -9.63 -0.91
C THR A 100 0.51 -8.28 -1.26
N ILE A 101 0.66 -7.84 -2.51
CA ILE A 101 0.10 -6.59 -3.03
C ILE A 101 -0.84 -6.89 -4.20
N LEU A 102 -2.12 -6.52 -4.08
CA LEU A 102 -3.11 -6.61 -5.14
C LEU A 102 -3.22 -5.31 -5.96
N ARG A 103 -3.80 -5.38 -7.15
CA ARG A 103 -4.08 -4.21 -7.99
C ARG A 103 -5.36 -3.51 -7.56
N GLY A 104 -5.28 -2.24 -7.21
CA GLY A 104 -6.45 -1.35 -7.08
C GLY A 104 -6.77 -0.61 -8.38
N ASN A 105 -7.87 0.16 -8.39
CA ASN A 105 -8.26 0.93 -9.57
C ASN A 105 -7.34 2.14 -9.80
N HIS A 106 -6.68 2.63 -8.74
CA HIS A 106 -5.70 3.70 -8.84
C HIS A 106 -4.39 3.26 -9.48
N GLU A 107 -4.08 1.96 -9.53
CA GLU A 107 -2.95 1.39 -10.27
C GLU A 107 -3.22 1.29 -11.79
N SER A 108 -3.69 2.39 -12.38
CA SER A 108 -4.02 2.50 -13.81
C SER A 108 -3.54 3.83 -14.42
N ARG A 109 -3.16 3.79 -15.71
CA ARG A 109 -2.65 4.97 -16.43
C ARG A 109 -3.68 6.10 -16.48
N GLN A 110 -4.96 5.77 -16.64
CA GLN A 110 -6.04 6.75 -16.75
C GLN A 110 -6.28 7.50 -15.42
N ILE A 111 -6.35 6.77 -14.31
CA ILE A 111 -6.59 7.37 -12.99
C ILE A 111 -5.35 8.17 -12.55
N THR A 112 -4.15 7.61 -12.67
CA THR A 112 -2.92 8.30 -12.24
C THR A 112 -2.62 9.61 -12.99
N GLN A 113 -3.10 9.77 -14.22
CA GLN A 113 -2.97 11.02 -14.99
C GLN A 113 -3.84 12.15 -14.45
N VAL A 114 -4.99 11.83 -13.87
CA VAL A 114 -5.98 12.83 -13.43
C VAL A 114 -5.87 13.11 -11.93
N TYR A 115 -5.52 12.09 -11.14
CA TYR A 115 -5.60 12.14 -9.68
C TYR A 115 -4.26 12.46 -8.99
N GLY A 116 -3.23 12.83 -9.75
CA GLY A 116 -2.06 13.54 -9.22
C GLY A 116 -0.74 12.74 -9.18
N PHE A 117 -0.76 11.42 -9.35
CA PHE A 117 0.47 10.62 -9.37
C PHE A 117 1.39 11.00 -10.55
N TYR A 118 0.82 11.23 -11.75
CA TYR A 118 1.58 11.72 -12.90
C TYR A 118 2.29 13.05 -12.60
N ASP A 119 1.56 14.02 -12.06
CA ASP A 119 2.09 15.34 -11.71
C ASP A 119 3.12 15.27 -10.58
N GLU A 120 2.92 14.37 -9.60
CA GLU A 120 3.88 14.11 -8.54
C GLU A 120 5.20 13.57 -9.11
N CYS A 121 5.16 12.58 -10.01
CA CYS A 121 6.35 12.07 -10.68
C CYS A 121 7.05 13.17 -11.51
N LEU A 122 6.29 13.93 -12.30
CA LEU A 122 6.84 14.99 -13.14
C LEU A 122 7.53 16.07 -12.31
N ARG A 123 6.90 16.50 -11.21
CA ARG A 123 7.47 17.51 -10.29
C ARG A 123 8.71 17.00 -9.56
N LYS A 124 8.73 15.72 -9.15
CA LYS A 124 9.84 15.13 -8.38
C LYS A 124 11.05 14.75 -9.21
N TYR A 125 10.85 14.33 -10.47
CA TYR A 125 11.89 13.77 -11.33
C TYR A 125 12.16 14.59 -12.61
N GLY A 126 11.32 15.59 -12.89
CA GLY A 126 11.46 16.47 -14.06
C GLY A 126 11.06 15.83 -15.39
N ASN A 127 10.63 14.57 -15.39
CA ASN A 127 10.21 13.82 -16.57
C ASN A 127 9.17 12.73 -16.21
N ALA A 128 8.57 12.10 -17.22
CA ALA A 128 7.52 11.10 -17.06
C ALA A 128 8.03 9.64 -16.99
N ASN A 129 9.35 9.40 -16.97
CA ASN A 129 9.91 8.05 -17.00
C ASN A 129 9.49 7.25 -15.78
N ILE A 130 9.54 7.86 -14.59
CA ILE A 130 9.15 7.19 -13.34
C ILE A 130 7.68 6.81 -13.34
N TRP A 131 6.80 7.72 -13.78
CA TRP A 131 5.39 7.41 -13.93
C TRP A 131 5.19 6.22 -14.87
N LYS A 132 5.87 6.23 -16.03
CA LYS A 132 5.80 5.13 -16.99
C LYS A 132 6.25 3.80 -16.36
N THR A 133 7.41 3.79 -15.72
CA THR A 133 7.97 2.60 -15.06
C THR A 133 7.00 2.00 -14.03
N PHE A 134 6.38 2.83 -13.19
CA PHE A 134 5.38 2.36 -12.24
C PHE A 134 4.11 1.83 -12.93
N THR A 135 3.59 2.54 -13.92
CA THR A 135 2.39 2.07 -14.64
C THR A 135 2.62 0.80 -15.43
N ASP A 136 3.84 0.56 -15.89
CA ASP A 136 4.23 -0.71 -16.52
C ASP A 136 4.31 -1.84 -15.47
N LEU A 137 4.78 -1.54 -14.26
CA LEU A 137 4.79 -2.50 -13.14
C LEU A 137 3.38 -2.87 -12.68
N PHE A 138 2.44 -1.91 -12.63
CA PHE A 138 1.06 -2.15 -12.21
C PHE A 138 0.33 -3.19 -13.03
N ASP A 139 0.75 -3.41 -14.27
CA ASP A 139 0.15 -4.41 -15.14
C ASP A 139 0.48 -5.85 -14.71
N TYR A 140 1.44 -6.03 -13.79
CA TYR A 140 1.83 -7.32 -13.22
C TYR A 140 1.24 -7.57 -11.83
N LEU A 141 0.52 -6.61 -11.24
CA LEU A 141 -0.07 -6.81 -9.92
C LEU A 141 -1.20 -7.85 -9.97
N PRO A 142 -1.20 -8.85 -9.06
CA PRO A 142 -2.31 -9.79 -8.90
C PRO A 142 -3.64 -9.06 -8.69
N LEU A 143 -4.73 -9.64 -9.17
CA LEU A 143 -6.05 -9.01 -9.07
C LEU A 143 -6.75 -9.34 -7.76
N THR A 144 -6.50 -10.53 -7.23
CA THR A 144 -7.20 -11.05 -6.05
C THR A 144 -6.27 -11.92 -5.23
N ALA A 145 -6.53 -12.02 -3.93
CA ALA A 145 -5.90 -13.00 -3.05
C ALA A 145 -6.94 -13.96 -2.51
N LEU A 146 -6.53 -15.21 -2.30
CA LEU A 146 -7.31 -16.21 -1.58
C LEU A 146 -6.56 -16.56 -0.30
N ILE A 147 -7.15 -16.21 0.85
CA ILE A 147 -6.60 -16.57 2.16
C ILE A 147 -7.07 -17.99 2.45
N GLU A 148 -6.19 -18.97 2.32
CA GLU A 148 -6.53 -20.40 2.47
C GLU A 148 -6.19 -20.93 3.87
N ASP A 149 -7.07 -21.80 4.39
CA ASP A 149 -6.72 -22.94 5.23
C ASP A 149 -7.35 -24.19 4.59
N GLN A 150 -6.78 -25.37 4.82
CA GLN A 150 -7.35 -26.64 4.37
C GLN A 150 -8.68 -26.93 5.12
N GLY A 151 -9.78 -26.29 4.70
CA GLY A 151 -11.11 -26.61 5.19
C GLY A 151 -12.14 -25.48 5.12
N TYR A 152 -13.27 -25.81 4.49
CA TYR A 152 -14.63 -25.23 4.59
C TYR A 152 -14.98 -23.87 3.94
N ASN A 153 -16.30 -23.70 3.70
CA ASN A 153 -17.00 -22.66 2.93
C ASN A 153 -17.62 -21.58 3.84
N TRP A 154 -17.84 -20.37 3.29
CA TRP A 154 -18.71 -19.33 3.86
C TRP A 154 -19.79 -18.87 2.86
N CYS A 155 -20.98 -18.48 3.35
CA CYS A 155 -22.11 -17.93 2.56
C CYS A 155 -22.76 -16.68 3.22
N GLN A 156 -23.71 -16.05 2.49
CA GLN A 156 -24.26 -14.67 2.53
C GLN A 156 -24.88 -14.14 3.84
N ASP A 157 -24.23 -14.39 4.98
CA ASP A 157 -24.39 -13.81 6.32
C ASP A 157 -22.97 -13.68 6.93
N ARG A 158 -22.26 -12.57 6.63
CA ARG A 158 -20.78 -12.35 6.75
C ARG A 158 -19.93 -12.70 5.51
N ASN A 159 -20.52 -12.64 4.32
CA ASN A 159 -19.80 -12.92 3.07
C ASN A 159 -18.82 -11.84 2.59
N VAL A 160 -19.01 -10.59 3.01
CA VAL A 160 -18.25 -9.46 2.48
C VAL A 160 -17.89 -8.53 3.63
N VAL A 161 -16.62 -8.14 3.67
CA VAL A 161 -16.10 -7.10 4.56
C VAL A 161 -15.38 -6.07 3.69
N THR A 162 -15.63 -4.80 3.96
CA THR A 162 -14.87 -3.69 3.37
C THR A 162 -13.90 -3.18 4.43
N ILE A 163 -12.61 -3.15 4.09
CA ILE A 163 -11.56 -2.60 4.95
C ILE A 163 -11.04 -1.35 4.26
N PHE A 164 -10.97 -0.24 4.99
CA PHE A 164 -10.43 1.02 4.49
C PHE A 164 -9.33 1.48 5.45
N SER A 165 -8.12 1.66 4.96
CA SER A 165 -6.92 1.85 5.80
C SER A 165 -6.36 3.27 5.75
N ALA A 166 -7.10 4.22 5.15
CA ALA A 166 -6.74 5.64 5.03
C ALA A 166 -7.54 6.52 6.01
N PRO A 167 -6.99 6.91 7.17
CA PRO A 167 -7.72 7.70 8.16
C PRO A 167 -7.78 9.18 7.73
N ASN A 168 -8.89 9.85 8.03
CA ASN A 168 -9.18 11.22 7.60
C ASN A 168 -8.89 11.43 6.11
N TYR A 169 -9.49 10.57 5.29
CA TYR A 169 -9.26 10.53 3.86
C TYR A 169 -9.41 11.92 3.22
N CYS A 170 -8.47 12.23 2.33
CA CYS A 170 -8.37 13.53 1.66
C CYS A 170 -8.38 14.75 2.61
N TYR A 171 -8.04 14.57 3.89
CA TYR A 171 -8.05 15.59 4.94
C TYR A 171 -9.40 16.24 5.21
N ARG A 172 -10.47 15.57 4.80
CA ARG A 172 -11.83 16.12 4.80
C ARG A 172 -12.85 15.16 5.39
N CYS A 173 -12.64 13.86 5.23
CA CYS A 173 -13.66 12.86 5.58
C CYS A 173 -13.78 12.62 7.09
N GLY A 174 -12.70 12.83 7.87
CA GLY A 174 -12.70 12.60 9.31
C GLY A 174 -13.01 11.15 9.73
N ASN A 175 -12.90 10.19 8.80
CA ASN A 175 -13.10 8.76 9.06
C ASN A 175 -11.91 8.17 9.83
N GLN A 176 -12.16 7.10 10.59
CA GLN A 176 -11.10 6.24 11.12
C GLN A 176 -10.67 5.25 10.04
N ALA A 177 -9.44 4.75 10.14
CA ALA A 177 -8.96 3.63 9.36
C ALA A 177 -9.10 2.33 10.15
N ALA A 178 -9.07 1.20 9.45
CA ALA A 178 -9.01 -0.12 10.06
C ALA A 178 -8.07 -1.06 9.30
N ILE A 179 -7.57 -2.05 10.01
CA ILE A 179 -6.95 -3.27 9.47
C ILE A 179 -7.65 -4.50 10.05
N MET A 180 -7.61 -5.62 9.34
CA MET A 180 -8.15 -6.90 9.79
C MET A 180 -7.01 -7.87 10.00
N GLU A 181 -6.78 -8.27 11.25
CA GLU A 181 -5.85 -9.35 11.57
C GLU A 181 -6.59 -10.68 11.48
N ILE A 182 -5.97 -11.67 10.84
CA ILE A 182 -6.45 -13.03 10.72
C ILE A 182 -5.38 -13.94 11.32
N ASP A 183 -5.73 -14.68 12.37
CA ASP A 183 -4.79 -15.59 13.04
C ASP A 183 -4.65 -16.94 12.30
N GLU A 184 -3.81 -17.82 12.83
CA GLU A 184 -3.57 -19.18 12.30
C GLU A 184 -4.83 -20.06 12.25
N HIS A 185 -5.92 -19.67 12.92
CA HIS A 185 -7.19 -20.39 12.98
C HIS A 185 -8.30 -19.67 12.19
N LEU A 186 -7.94 -18.73 11.32
CA LEU A 186 -8.85 -17.87 10.55
C LEU A 186 -9.80 -17.03 11.42
N LYS A 187 -9.50 -16.87 12.71
CA LYS A 187 -10.25 -15.95 13.56
C LYS A 187 -9.75 -14.55 13.26
N TYR A 188 -10.70 -13.64 13.07
CA TYR A 188 -10.40 -12.26 12.73
C TYR A 188 -10.70 -11.28 13.85
N THR A 189 -9.90 -10.21 13.88
CA THR A 189 -10.08 -9.03 14.71
C THR A 189 -9.86 -7.77 13.89
N PHE A 190 -10.62 -6.72 14.20
CA PHE A 190 -10.44 -5.41 13.58
C PHE A 190 -9.68 -4.50 14.52
N LEU A 191 -8.62 -3.87 14.03
CA LEU A 191 -7.91 -2.81 14.74
C LEU A 191 -8.19 -1.48 14.03
N GLN A 192 -8.77 -0.52 14.75
CA GLN A 192 -9.09 0.80 14.24
C GLN A 192 -8.05 1.83 14.70
N PHE A 193 -7.77 2.82 13.85
CA PHE A 193 -6.83 3.88 14.17
C PHE A 193 -7.21 5.24 13.59
N ASP A 194 -6.76 6.26 14.31
CA ASP A 194 -6.92 7.68 13.95
C ASP A 194 -5.72 8.16 13.11
N PRO A 195 -5.84 9.31 12.42
CA PRO A 195 -4.74 9.88 11.66
C PRO A 195 -3.51 10.14 12.53
N ALA A 196 -2.33 9.89 11.98
CA ALA A 196 -1.08 10.20 12.65
C ALA A 196 -0.99 11.70 12.98
N PRO A 197 -0.50 12.10 14.17
CA PRO A 197 -0.43 13.50 14.57
C PRO A 197 0.48 14.32 13.65
N ARG A 198 -0.05 15.41 13.11
CA ARG A 198 0.67 16.32 12.20
C ARG A 198 0.95 17.66 12.85
N ARG A 199 2.14 18.22 12.60
CA ARG A 199 2.48 19.57 13.07
C ARG A 199 1.65 20.62 12.32
N GLY A 200 0.71 21.27 13.00
CA GLY A 200 0.06 22.50 12.56
C GLY A 200 -1.34 22.37 11.93
N GLU A 201 -2.01 21.23 12.02
CA GLU A 201 -3.37 21.09 11.46
C GLU A 201 -4.46 21.52 12.46
N PRO A 202 -5.48 22.29 12.01
CA PRO A 202 -6.65 22.62 12.82
C PRO A 202 -7.58 21.41 12.99
N HIS A 203 -8.32 21.37 14.11
CA HIS A 203 -9.32 20.33 14.38
C HIS A 203 -10.44 20.37 13.32
N VAL A 204 -10.53 19.35 12.47
CA VAL A 204 -11.58 19.20 11.46
C VAL A 204 -12.82 18.55 12.10
N SER A 205 -13.99 19.16 11.93
CA SER A 205 -15.27 18.57 12.36
C SER A 205 -15.68 17.42 11.45
N ARG A 206 -16.09 16.29 12.03
CA ARG A 206 -16.52 15.07 11.33
C ARG A 206 -17.68 15.35 10.36
N HIS A 207 -17.44 15.20 9.06
CA HIS A 207 -18.51 15.13 8.06
C HIS A 207 -18.15 14.07 7.03
N VAL A 208 -18.89 12.96 7.01
CA VAL A 208 -18.71 11.87 6.04
C VAL A 208 -19.36 12.30 4.73
N PRO A 209 -18.65 12.31 3.59
CA PRO A 209 -19.24 12.64 2.30
C PRO A 209 -20.27 11.58 1.84
N ASP A 210 -21.29 12.02 1.11
CA ASP A 210 -22.42 11.17 0.64
C ASP A 210 -22.01 10.00 -0.25
N TYR A 211 -20.80 9.98 -0.81
CA TYR A 211 -20.28 8.86 -1.61
C TYR A 211 -20.02 7.58 -0.80
N PHE A 212 -19.95 7.68 0.54
CA PHE A 212 -19.68 6.56 1.44
C PHE A 212 -20.96 5.94 2.06
N LEU A 213 -22.16 6.28 1.53
CA LEU A 213 -23.46 5.77 1.97
C LEU A 213 -24.13 4.89 0.90
#